data_AF-A0A519CAQ1-F1
#
_entry.id   AF-A0A519CAQ1-F1
#
_cell.length_a   1.000
_cell.length_b   1.000
_cell.length_c   1.000
_cell.angle_alpha   90.00
_cell.angle_beta   90.00
_cell.angle_gamma   90.00
#
_symmetry.space_group_name_H-M   'P 1'
#
loop_
_entity.id
_entity.type
_entity.pdbx_description
1 polymer ?
#
loop_
_entity_poly.entity_id
_entity_poly.type
_entity_poly.pdbx_seq_one_letter_code
_entity_poly.pdbx_strand_id
1 'polypeptide(L)'
;MSNKTPFKTNITLNYWAVGFIWTFLWNCMRIFGVVSVFFFLTIVFLTFNASSEVHKFDNLTVAEEETRTFTDDQIWVQGDILIDGEITFENCSLNINRTLDLTTSEIRIKPGGQLNLFNTTISTMEVSSNTGIDNESIISPYTLVLNESSLSIYNSRIYYGMIWLVKGDVEITGLVLDGFNMINYGIFSENTTLKASSVSIRNYTQGLRSIGATPDLEFIFYYNCSTQMTQEWWLTFSPFDNSTGLPISGFEVRQWENERMIGTWNWAKEYEIDSFGQKINHTTQLSFYLNLYFGYIDKSWEGRIFENTDLIQNFNLNHTLISLDYPIIFVDNEVLEMGQKAPKWSNVNFSVIVNNPTDINFYNINLNLLINGNLGYSTTVILLNSNDSQRTNVSWTASVEGPMSFGVRVVVIDYSGDSTDYTISVYRFLQVESSSDSTGQSSGSWTALLAIFVLMGLCCYIIYTGMEEETLTSSSKEIISEDEDLREIAISEEIGDEKDLE
;
A
#
# COMPACT_ATOMS: atom_id res chain seq x y z
N MET A 1 -17.95 124.65 -17.43
CA MET A 1 -18.85 123.49 -17.18
C MET A 1 -17.98 122.37 -16.62
N SER A 2 -18.33 121.54 -15.65
CA SER A 2 -19.36 121.47 -14.61
C SER A 2 -19.21 120.06 -14.01
N ASN A 3 -19.07 119.91 -12.69
CA ASN A 3 -19.31 118.69 -11.87
C ASN A 3 -18.57 117.36 -12.26
N LYS A 4 -17.81 116.70 -11.38
CA LYS A 4 -18.17 116.31 -9.99
C LYS A 4 -16.94 116.04 -9.09
N THR A 5 -17.13 116.29 -7.79
CA THR A 5 -16.31 115.82 -6.66
C THR A 5 -16.64 114.36 -6.25
N PRO A 6 -15.85 113.71 -5.38
CA PRO A 6 -15.75 112.24 -5.34
C PRO A 6 -16.73 111.56 -4.37
N PHE A 7 -17.01 110.28 -4.63
CA PHE A 7 -17.54 109.36 -3.62
C PHE A 7 -16.36 108.70 -2.86
N LYS A 8 -15.99 109.27 -1.70
CA LYS A 8 -15.17 108.58 -0.70
C LYS A 8 -16.10 107.92 0.31
N THR A 9 -16.33 106.62 0.17
CA THR A 9 -16.86 105.79 1.26
C THR A 9 -15.77 105.61 2.31
N ASN A 10 -15.81 106.43 3.37
CA ASN A 10 -14.99 106.19 4.55
C ASN A 10 -15.50 104.93 5.27
N ILE A 11 -14.83 103.81 5.07
CA ILE A 11 -14.97 102.64 5.94
C ILE A 11 -14.27 102.99 7.25
N THR A 12 -15.03 103.43 8.24
CA THR A 12 -14.54 103.59 9.62
C THR A 12 -14.39 102.20 10.24
N LEU A 13 -13.19 101.63 10.10
CA LEU A 13 -12.76 100.48 10.89
C LEU A 13 -12.85 100.82 12.37
N ASN A 14 -13.74 100.14 13.09
CA ASN A 14 -13.83 100.26 14.53
C ASN A 14 -12.61 99.55 15.15
N TYR A 15 -11.54 100.32 15.40
CA TYR A 15 -10.28 99.84 15.97
C TYR A 15 -10.46 99.06 17.28
N TRP A 16 -11.53 99.32 18.04
CA TRP A 16 -11.83 98.59 19.27
C TRP A 16 -12.25 97.13 18.98
N ALA A 17 -13.06 96.91 17.95
CA ALA A 17 -13.43 95.56 17.50
C ALA A 17 -12.23 94.80 16.91
N VAL A 18 -11.37 95.48 16.13
CA VAL A 18 -10.15 94.88 15.56
C VAL A 18 -9.17 94.48 16.68
N GLY A 19 -8.97 95.35 17.67
CA GLY A 19 -8.12 95.05 18.83
C GLY A 19 -8.62 93.86 19.65
N PHE A 20 -9.94 93.77 19.86
CA PHE A 20 -10.56 92.65 20.59
C PHE A 20 -10.46 91.32 19.83
N ILE A 21 -10.67 91.34 18.50
CA ILE A 21 -10.49 90.16 17.64
C ILE A 21 -9.01 89.71 17.67
N TRP A 22 -8.05 90.64 17.65
CA TRP A 22 -6.63 90.30 17.69
C TRP A 22 -6.19 89.71 19.04
N THR A 23 -6.64 90.26 20.17
CA THR A 23 -6.35 89.66 21.50
C THR A 23 -7.09 88.34 21.72
N PHE A 24 -8.31 88.20 21.19
CA PHE A 24 -9.03 86.93 21.22
C PHE A 24 -8.30 85.84 20.42
N LEU A 25 -7.93 86.12 19.16
CA LEU A 25 -7.14 85.21 18.32
C LEU A 25 -5.79 84.86 18.95
N TRP A 26 -5.08 85.84 19.52
CA TRP A 26 -3.81 85.63 20.21
C TRP A 26 -3.95 84.70 21.42
N ASN A 27 -5.00 84.88 22.22
CA ASN A 27 -5.28 84.00 23.36
C ASN A 27 -5.71 82.60 22.91
N CYS A 28 -6.53 82.49 21.86
CA CYS A 28 -6.87 81.19 21.25
C CYS A 28 -5.63 80.47 20.73
N MET A 29 -4.70 81.15 20.05
CA MET A 29 -3.44 80.56 19.59
C MET A 29 -2.55 80.10 20.75
N ARG A 30 -2.48 80.84 21.86
CA ARG A 30 -1.78 80.36 23.07
C ARG A 30 -2.45 79.13 23.68
N ILE A 31 -3.78 79.08 23.74
CA ILE A 31 -4.52 77.93 24.27
C ILE A 31 -4.31 76.69 23.38
N PHE A 32 -4.44 76.83 22.05
CA PHE A 32 -4.14 75.74 21.10
C PHE A 32 -2.67 75.29 21.18
N GLY A 33 -1.72 76.21 21.36
CA GLY A 33 -0.31 75.87 21.57
C GLY A 33 -0.09 75.07 22.86
N VAL A 34 -0.70 75.49 23.98
CA VAL A 34 -0.61 74.78 25.27
C VAL A 34 -1.30 73.41 25.20
N VAL A 35 -2.48 73.30 24.58
CA VAL A 35 -3.18 72.02 24.42
C VAL A 35 -2.40 71.07 23.50
N SER A 36 -1.82 71.57 22.41
CA SER A 36 -0.96 70.78 21.52
C SER A 36 0.28 70.27 22.26
N VAL A 37 0.97 71.13 23.02
CA VAL A 37 2.13 70.74 23.84
C VAL A 37 1.73 69.73 24.92
N PHE A 38 0.56 69.87 25.55
CA PHE A 38 0.04 68.87 26.49
C PHE A 38 -0.22 67.54 25.77
N PHE A 39 -0.87 67.55 24.61
CA PHE A 39 -1.18 66.33 23.85
C PHE A 39 0.10 65.61 23.39
N PHE A 40 1.10 66.35 22.91
CA PHE A 40 2.43 65.81 22.62
C PHE A 40 3.12 65.24 23.86
N LEU A 41 3.08 65.93 25.00
CA LEU A 41 3.62 65.42 26.26
C LEU A 41 2.90 64.14 26.72
N THR A 42 1.56 64.08 26.62
CA THR A 42 0.80 62.87 26.96
C THR A 42 1.16 61.70 26.06
N ILE A 43 1.28 61.91 24.73
CA ILE A 43 1.75 60.87 23.79
C ILE A 43 3.16 60.40 24.18
N VAL A 44 4.08 61.33 24.44
CA VAL A 44 5.47 61.02 24.83
C VAL A 44 5.50 60.23 26.14
N PHE A 45 4.75 60.64 27.17
CA PHE A 45 4.64 59.91 28.44
C PHE A 45 3.99 58.53 28.29
N LEU A 46 2.99 58.38 27.41
CA LEU A 46 2.40 57.08 27.09
C LEU A 46 3.42 56.16 26.39
N THR A 47 4.24 56.69 25.47
CA THR A 47 5.30 55.90 24.83
C THR A 47 6.49 55.58 25.74
N PHE A 48 6.76 56.38 26.77
CA PHE A 48 7.84 56.12 27.72
C PHE A 48 7.50 55.06 28.78
N ASN A 49 6.22 54.74 28.98
CA ASN A 49 5.77 53.67 29.88
C ASN A 49 5.70 52.29 29.20
N ALA A 50 6.00 52.19 27.89
CA ALA A 50 6.14 50.91 27.21
C ALA A 50 7.53 50.32 27.48
N SER A 51 7.70 49.70 28.65
CA SER A 51 8.89 48.92 28.99
C SER A 51 8.74 47.49 28.48
N SER A 52 9.46 47.15 27.41
CA SER A 52 9.64 45.76 26.97
C SER A 52 10.71 45.10 27.86
N GLU A 53 10.38 44.03 28.58
CA GLU A 53 11.39 43.27 29.33
C GLU A 53 12.07 42.23 28.42
N VAL A 54 13.31 41.87 28.78
CA VAL A 54 14.09 40.84 28.07
C VAL A 54 14.25 39.64 28.97
N HIS A 55 13.44 38.61 28.76
CA HIS A 55 13.55 37.34 29.48
C HIS A 55 14.47 36.36 28.76
N LYS A 56 15.22 35.58 29.54
CA LYS A 56 16.10 34.52 29.05
C LYS A 56 15.88 33.26 29.87
N PHE A 57 15.63 32.16 29.18
CA PHE A 57 15.35 30.85 29.77
C PHE A 57 16.23 29.81 29.08
N ASP A 58 16.76 28.85 29.85
CA ASP A 58 17.30 27.62 29.28
C ASP A 58 16.13 26.76 28.78
N ASN A 59 15.18 26.47 29.68
CA ASN A 59 13.84 25.95 29.37
C ASN A 59 12.79 26.80 30.09
N LEU A 60 11.61 26.98 29.48
CA LEU A 60 10.47 27.66 30.11
C LEU A 60 9.40 26.63 30.47
N THR A 61 9.19 26.39 31.76
CA THR A 61 8.17 25.47 32.25
C THR A 61 7.03 26.23 32.94
N VAL A 62 5.79 25.80 32.68
CA VAL A 62 4.57 26.27 33.36
C VAL A 62 3.85 25.05 33.93
N ALA A 63 3.71 25.00 35.25
CA ALA A 63 3.16 23.84 35.95
C ALA A 63 1.63 23.72 35.81
N GLU A 64 1.07 22.56 36.14
CA GLU A 64 -0.38 22.38 36.29
C GLU A 64 -0.94 23.41 37.30
N GLU A 65 -2.14 23.94 37.04
CA GLU A 65 -2.77 25.06 37.76
C GLU A 65 -2.02 26.42 37.71
N GLU A 66 -0.86 26.52 37.06
CA GLU A 66 -0.14 27.79 36.88
C GLU A 66 -0.62 28.55 35.63
N THR A 67 -0.96 29.82 35.80
CA THR A 67 -1.19 30.76 34.68
C THR A 67 -0.04 31.77 34.61
N ARG A 68 0.62 31.89 33.45
CA ARG A 68 1.59 32.96 33.17
C ARG A 68 1.19 33.80 31.96
N THR A 69 1.41 35.10 32.05
CA THR A 69 1.23 36.05 30.94
C THR A 69 2.48 36.89 30.76
N PHE A 70 2.93 37.02 29.52
CA PHE A 70 3.96 37.96 29.08
C PHE A 70 3.32 38.97 28.12
N THR A 71 3.74 40.25 28.20
CA THR A 71 3.09 41.34 27.47
C THR A 71 4.14 42.36 27.02
N ASP A 72 4.19 42.63 25.71
CA ASP A 72 5.16 43.53 25.06
C ASP A 72 6.65 43.10 25.21
N ASP A 73 6.90 41.85 25.63
CA ASP A 73 8.24 41.33 25.99
C ASP A 73 9.06 40.70 24.85
N GLN A 74 10.39 40.66 25.02
CA GLN A 74 11.32 39.88 24.21
C GLN A 74 11.82 38.67 24.99
N ILE A 75 11.61 37.47 24.44
CA ILE A 75 11.82 36.22 25.16
C ILE A 75 12.77 35.33 24.38
N TRP A 76 13.87 34.95 25.03
CA TRP A 76 14.88 34.05 24.49
C TRP A 76 14.83 32.72 25.23
N VAL A 77 14.63 31.63 24.50
CA VAL A 77 14.66 30.27 25.05
C VAL A 77 15.77 29.50 24.35
N GLN A 78 16.63 28.82 25.13
CA GLN A 78 17.71 27.97 24.61
C GLN A 78 17.42 26.48 24.87
N GLY A 79 16.21 26.08 24.47
CA GLY A 79 15.61 24.79 24.77
C GLY A 79 14.10 24.85 24.62
N ASP A 80 13.40 24.06 25.45
CA ASP A 80 11.98 23.79 25.30
C ASP A 80 11.10 24.76 26.10
N ILE A 81 9.87 24.96 25.59
CA ILE A 81 8.76 25.50 26.37
C ILE A 81 7.81 24.33 26.69
N LEU A 82 7.64 23.99 27.97
CA LEU A 82 6.78 22.90 28.43
C LEU A 82 5.60 23.47 29.23
N ILE A 83 4.38 23.18 28.78
CA ILE A 83 3.16 23.83 29.26
C ILE A 83 2.19 22.77 29.79
N ASP A 84 2.13 22.63 31.11
CA ASP A 84 1.13 21.81 31.82
C ASP A 84 -0.06 22.66 32.31
N GLY A 85 0.15 23.95 32.56
CA GLY A 85 -0.89 24.94 32.89
C GLY A 85 -1.28 25.83 31.71
N GLU A 86 -1.49 27.12 31.96
CA GLU A 86 -1.83 28.12 30.93
C GLU A 86 -0.68 29.12 30.73
N ILE A 87 -0.31 29.37 29.47
CA ILE A 87 0.61 30.47 29.13
C ILE A 87 0.04 31.35 28.01
N THR A 88 0.14 32.66 28.20
CA THR A 88 -0.27 33.68 27.24
C THR A 88 0.89 34.59 26.87
N PHE A 89 1.07 34.83 25.57
CA PHE A 89 2.01 35.81 25.04
C PHE A 89 1.22 36.87 24.25
N GLU A 90 1.29 38.12 24.68
CA GLU A 90 0.65 39.28 24.04
C GLU A 90 1.70 40.26 23.51
N ASN A 91 1.68 40.54 22.19
CA ASN A 91 2.63 41.42 21.51
C ASN A 91 4.12 41.00 21.65
N CYS A 92 4.41 39.76 22.04
CA CYS A 92 5.75 39.30 22.33
C CYS A 92 6.58 38.97 21.07
N SER A 93 7.90 38.97 21.25
CA SER A 93 8.84 38.39 20.28
C SER A 93 9.63 37.25 20.93
N LEU A 94 9.38 36.02 20.50
CA LEU A 94 10.02 34.80 20.99
C LEU A 94 11.13 34.37 20.02
N ASN A 95 12.29 34.04 20.57
CA ASN A 95 13.40 33.42 19.86
C ASN A 95 13.72 32.07 20.52
N ILE A 96 13.30 30.99 19.86
CA ILE A 96 13.42 29.60 20.28
C ILE A 96 14.65 29.00 19.61
N ASN A 97 15.73 28.86 20.37
CA ASN A 97 16.99 28.33 19.89
C ASN A 97 17.16 26.87 20.29
N ARG A 98 18.02 26.18 19.56
CA ARG A 98 18.34 24.78 19.80
C ARG A 98 18.89 24.56 21.22
N THR A 99 18.48 23.47 21.84
CA THR A 99 19.06 22.93 23.09
C THR A 99 20.58 22.73 22.97
N LEU A 100 21.27 22.75 24.12
CA LEU A 100 22.72 22.54 24.21
C LEU A 100 23.17 21.12 23.80
N ASP A 101 22.28 20.12 23.88
CA ASP A 101 22.53 18.75 23.44
C ASP A 101 22.25 18.52 21.93
N LEU A 102 21.94 19.60 21.21
CA LEU A 102 21.76 19.66 19.76
C LEU A 102 20.46 19.01 19.24
N THR A 103 19.48 18.75 20.11
CA THR A 103 18.14 18.26 19.74
C THR A 103 17.23 19.40 19.24
N THR A 104 16.23 19.08 18.40
CA THR A 104 15.23 20.07 17.95
C THR A 104 14.38 20.54 19.12
N SER A 105 14.36 21.85 19.40
CA SER A 105 13.56 22.40 20.50
C SER A 105 12.06 22.35 20.21
N GLU A 106 11.27 22.21 21.27
CA GLU A 106 9.81 22.11 21.20
C GLU A 106 9.10 23.17 22.05
N ILE A 107 7.98 23.68 21.52
CA ILE A 107 6.94 24.33 22.33
C ILE A 107 5.86 23.27 22.54
N ARG A 108 5.94 22.53 23.64
CA ARG A 108 5.09 21.38 23.92
C ARG A 108 4.01 21.70 24.95
N ILE A 109 2.77 21.70 24.48
CA ILE A 109 1.56 21.78 25.30
C ILE A 109 1.18 20.34 25.69
N LYS A 110 1.13 20.07 27.00
CA LYS A 110 0.79 18.76 27.56
C LYS A 110 -0.74 18.58 27.65
N PRO A 111 -1.25 17.36 27.87
CA PRO A 111 -2.68 17.15 28.06
C PRO A 111 -3.26 18.05 29.15
N GLY A 112 -4.35 18.76 28.84
CA GLY A 112 -4.98 19.74 29.74
C GLY A 112 -4.36 21.15 29.75
N GLY A 113 -3.17 21.36 29.18
CA GLY A 113 -2.53 22.68 29.10
C GLY A 113 -3.14 23.62 28.05
N GLN A 114 -2.77 24.90 28.11
CA GLN A 114 -3.23 25.92 27.16
C GLN A 114 -2.12 26.89 26.75
N LEU A 115 -2.01 27.15 25.44
CA LEU A 115 -1.13 28.17 24.87
C LEU A 115 -1.94 29.22 24.09
N ASN A 116 -1.79 30.49 24.47
CA ASN A 116 -2.40 31.61 23.77
C ASN A 116 -1.31 32.53 23.16
N LEU A 117 -1.38 32.77 21.85
CA LEU A 117 -0.46 33.63 21.09
C LEU A 117 -1.24 34.78 20.44
N PHE A 118 -1.13 35.99 20.98
CA PHE A 118 -1.78 37.18 20.45
C PHE A 118 -0.75 38.17 19.92
N ASN A 119 -0.84 38.52 18.63
CA ASN A 119 0.09 39.44 17.93
C ASN A 119 1.58 39.11 18.18
N THR A 120 1.89 37.83 18.33
CA THR A 120 3.21 37.35 18.76
C THR A 120 4.03 36.91 17.54
N THR A 121 5.34 37.14 17.58
CA THR A 121 6.28 36.61 16.56
C THR A 121 7.16 35.55 17.20
N ILE A 122 7.20 34.34 16.62
CA ILE A 122 8.09 33.25 17.03
C ILE A 122 9.09 32.99 15.91
N SER A 123 10.36 32.91 16.27
CA SER A 123 11.49 32.72 15.38
C SER A 123 12.60 31.91 16.08
N THR A 124 13.68 31.66 15.36
CA THR A 124 14.93 31.03 15.82
C THR A 124 16.08 31.86 15.24
N MET A 125 17.27 31.80 15.85
CA MET A 125 18.44 32.54 15.35
C MET A 125 19.38 31.65 14.53
N GLU A 126 20.04 32.26 13.54
CA GLU A 126 21.19 31.65 12.87
C GLU A 126 22.32 31.41 13.87
N VAL A 127 22.79 30.16 13.95
CA VAL A 127 23.97 29.79 14.76
C VAL A 127 25.13 29.52 13.82
N SER A 128 26.31 30.06 14.12
CA SER A 128 27.54 29.73 13.39
C SER A 128 27.82 28.23 13.47
N SER A 129 27.98 27.59 12.32
CA SER A 129 28.36 26.17 12.29
C SER A 129 29.77 25.96 12.87
N ASN A 130 29.96 24.83 13.55
CA ASN A 130 31.28 24.37 14.01
C ASN A 130 31.91 23.38 13.01
N THR A 131 31.51 23.42 11.73
CA THR A 131 32.00 22.54 10.66
C THR A 131 33.41 22.90 10.17
N GLY A 132 33.91 24.09 10.55
CA GLY A 132 35.16 24.65 10.05
C GLY A 132 35.03 25.35 8.69
N ILE A 133 33.80 25.61 8.23
CA ILE A 133 33.51 26.37 7.01
C ILE A 133 33.19 27.82 7.41
N ASP A 134 34.02 28.77 6.98
CA ASP A 134 33.80 30.19 7.24
C ASP A 134 32.46 30.67 6.67
N ASN A 135 31.65 31.32 7.52
CA ASN A 135 30.31 31.87 7.21
C ASN A 135 29.21 30.85 6.88
N GLU A 136 29.37 29.55 7.17
CA GLU A 136 28.23 28.64 7.18
C GLU A 136 27.41 28.85 8.47
N SER A 137 26.24 29.47 8.35
CA SER A 137 25.23 29.55 9.42
C SER A 137 24.19 28.44 9.29
N ILE A 138 23.82 27.84 10.42
CA ILE A 138 22.81 26.79 10.50
C ILE A 138 21.61 27.36 11.27
N ILE A 139 20.46 27.37 10.63
CA ILE A 139 19.17 27.61 11.28
C ILE A 139 18.66 26.28 11.81
N SER A 140 18.39 26.22 13.11
CA SER A 140 17.77 25.06 13.75
C SER A 140 16.27 25.31 13.89
N PRO A 141 15.41 24.54 13.20
CA PRO A 141 13.96 24.69 13.34
C PRO A 141 13.49 24.23 14.72
N TYR A 142 12.23 24.52 15.04
CA TYR A 142 11.53 24.06 16.24
C TYR A 142 10.15 23.47 15.87
N THR A 143 9.51 22.79 16.83
CA THR A 143 8.15 22.26 16.63
C THR A 143 7.22 22.76 17.73
N LEU A 144 6.08 23.35 17.36
CA LEU A 144 4.97 23.57 18.29
C LEU A 144 4.14 22.29 18.32
N VAL A 145 4.14 21.60 19.46
CA VAL A 145 3.46 20.32 19.66
C VAL A 145 2.30 20.50 20.63
N LEU A 146 1.09 20.13 20.20
CA LEU A 146 -0.10 20.04 21.04
C LEU A 146 -0.52 18.58 21.19
N ASN A 147 -0.91 18.18 22.40
CA ASN A 147 -1.34 16.81 22.69
C ASN A 147 -2.48 16.82 23.73
N GLU A 148 -3.73 16.66 23.28
CA GLU A 148 -4.93 16.71 24.14
C GLU A 148 -5.05 18.02 24.95
N SER A 149 -4.76 19.15 24.30
CA SER A 149 -4.63 20.49 24.90
C SER A 149 -5.43 21.56 24.13
N SER A 150 -5.34 22.83 24.53
CA SER A 150 -5.85 23.96 23.74
C SER A 150 -4.73 24.87 23.19
N LEU A 151 -4.93 25.36 21.97
CA LEU A 151 -4.05 26.33 21.31
C LEU A 151 -4.87 27.44 20.64
N SER A 152 -4.56 28.68 21.00
CA SER A 152 -5.15 29.89 20.41
C SER A 152 -4.06 30.73 19.75
N ILE A 153 -4.20 31.03 18.46
CA ILE A 153 -3.24 31.87 17.71
C ILE A 153 -3.98 32.98 16.97
N TYR A 154 -3.69 34.24 17.29
CA TYR A 154 -4.30 35.41 16.68
C TYR A 154 -3.24 36.40 16.17
N ASN A 155 -3.36 36.82 14.91
CA ASN A 155 -2.54 37.86 14.26
C ASN A 155 -1.02 37.67 14.40
N SER A 156 -0.57 36.43 14.51
CA SER A 156 0.80 36.06 14.89
C SER A 156 1.65 35.60 13.70
N ARG A 157 2.97 35.51 13.90
CA ARG A 157 3.93 35.05 12.87
C ARG A 157 4.82 33.96 13.44
N ILE A 158 4.97 32.85 12.71
CA ILE A 158 5.79 31.71 13.10
C ILE A 158 6.76 31.42 11.95
N TYR A 159 8.05 31.53 12.24
CA TYR A 159 9.14 31.37 11.28
C TYR A 159 10.02 30.17 11.62
N TYR A 160 10.37 29.35 10.63
CA TYR A 160 11.21 28.15 10.75
C TYR A 160 10.66 27.09 11.72
N GLY A 161 9.36 27.12 12.00
CA GLY A 161 8.70 26.20 12.93
C GLY A 161 7.63 25.36 12.24
N MET A 162 7.39 24.14 12.71
CA MET A 162 6.24 23.31 12.31
C MET A 162 5.19 23.32 13.41
N ILE A 163 3.92 23.12 13.05
CA ILE A 163 2.83 22.95 14.00
C ILE A 163 2.34 21.49 13.91
N TRP A 164 2.45 20.74 15.01
CA TRP A 164 1.98 19.37 15.16
C TRP A 164 0.86 19.35 16.21
N LEU A 165 -0.36 19.04 15.79
CA LEU A 165 -1.54 18.98 16.64
C LEU A 165 -2.02 17.53 16.74
N VAL A 166 -2.14 17.00 17.96
CA VAL A 166 -2.74 15.68 18.23
C VAL A 166 -3.89 15.85 19.22
N LYS A 167 -5.12 15.67 18.74
CA LYS A 167 -6.38 15.86 19.47
C LYS A 167 -6.50 17.30 20.02
N GLY A 168 -7.52 17.56 20.85
CA GLY A 168 -7.74 18.86 21.47
C GLY A 168 -8.36 19.90 20.54
N ASP A 169 -8.43 21.14 21.02
CA ASP A 169 -9.18 22.23 20.39
C ASP A 169 -8.26 23.40 20.01
N VAL A 170 -8.23 23.75 18.72
CA VAL A 170 -7.26 24.68 18.16
C VAL A 170 -7.94 25.74 17.31
N GLU A 171 -7.72 27.01 17.65
CA GLU A 171 -8.22 28.16 16.89
C GLU A 171 -7.05 29.03 16.40
N ILE A 172 -6.97 29.22 15.08
CA ILE A 172 -5.91 30.00 14.42
C ILE A 172 -6.57 31.07 13.54
N THR A 173 -6.29 32.35 13.78
CA THR A 173 -6.81 33.46 12.98
C THR A 173 -5.70 34.44 12.63
N GLY A 174 -5.46 34.68 11.34
CA GLY A 174 -4.47 35.67 10.88
C GLY A 174 -3.01 35.27 11.12
N LEU A 175 -2.69 33.97 11.03
CA LEU A 175 -1.32 33.46 11.17
C LEU A 175 -0.54 33.55 9.85
N VAL A 176 0.71 34.02 9.91
CA VAL A 176 1.73 33.77 8.87
C VAL A 176 2.69 32.70 9.35
N LEU A 177 2.71 31.54 8.67
CA LEU A 177 3.57 30.40 8.96
C LEU A 177 4.54 30.19 7.77
N ASP A 178 5.84 30.37 7.99
CA ASP A 178 6.85 30.26 6.92
C ASP A 178 8.00 29.33 7.33
N GLY A 179 8.17 28.24 6.57
CA GLY A 179 9.17 27.20 6.83
C GLY A 179 10.52 27.45 6.17
N PHE A 180 10.66 28.47 5.30
CA PHE A 180 11.91 28.73 4.57
C PHE A 180 12.52 27.50 3.85
N ASN A 181 11.65 26.68 3.22
CA ASN A 181 11.94 25.46 2.46
C ASN A 181 12.17 24.20 3.33
N MET A 182 11.38 24.05 4.41
CA MET A 182 11.36 22.81 5.20
C MET A 182 10.77 21.64 4.40
N ILE A 183 11.49 20.52 4.38
CA ILE A 183 11.06 19.26 3.75
C ILE A 183 10.13 18.49 4.70
N ASN A 184 8.99 19.10 5.05
CA ASN A 184 7.94 18.49 5.87
C ASN A 184 6.59 19.19 5.67
N TYR A 185 5.62 18.96 6.55
CA TYR A 185 4.39 19.73 6.67
C TYR A 185 4.58 21.07 7.41
N GLY A 186 3.73 22.07 7.08
CA GLY A 186 3.57 23.28 7.88
C GLY A 186 2.69 23.06 9.09
N ILE A 187 1.46 22.58 8.87
CA ILE A 187 0.52 22.15 9.91
C ILE A 187 0.17 20.68 9.72
N PHE A 188 0.43 19.85 10.74
CA PHE A 188 -0.10 18.50 10.87
C PHE A 188 -1.20 18.49 11.94
N SER A 189 -2.34 17.88 11.63
CA SER A 189 -3.54 17.85 12.45
C SER A 189 -4.08 16.41 12.52
N GLU A 190 -3.94 15.77 13.69
CA GLU A 190 -4.40 14.42 13.94
C GLU A 190 -5.54 14.42 14.96
N ASN A 191 -6.75 14.02 14.52
CA ASN A 191 -7.94 13.92 15.39
C ASN A 191 -8.30 15.23 16.15
N THR A 192 -7.82 16.38 15.65
CA THR A 192 -7.91 17.69 16.30
C THR A 192 -9.12 18.49 15.81
N THR A 193 -9.80 19.22 16.71
CA THR A 193 -10.78 20.24 16.34
C THR A 193 -10.03 21.50 15.86
N LEU A 194 -9.54 21.49 14.62
CA LEU A 194 -8.84 22.63 14.03
C LEU A 194 -9.81 23.59 13.34
N LYS A 195 -9.87 24.83 13.83
CA LYS A 195 -10.46 25.98 13.15
C LYS A 195 -9.36 26.93 12.72
N ALA A 196 -9.27 27.25 11.43
CA ALA A 196 -8.27 28.16 10.91
C ALA A 196 -8.89 29.18 9.94
N SER A 197 -8.66 30.48 10.19
CA SER A 197 -9.11 31.58 9.33
C SER A 197 -7.95 32.51 8.94
N SER A 198 -7.94 32.99 7.70
CA SER A 198 -6.96 33.97 7.19
C SER A 198 -5.49 33.55 7.41
N VAL A 199 -5.17 32.25 7.25
CA VAL A 199 -3.83 31.70 7.50
C VAL A 199 -3.02 31.63 6.21
N SER A 200 -1.76 32.04 6.26
CA SER A 200 -0.81 32.00 5.14
C SER A 200 0.34 31.02 5.44
N ILE A 201 0.35 29.86 4.80
CA ILE A 201 1.37 28.80 4.96
C ILE A 201 2.35 28.84 3.78
N ARG A 202 3.67 28.85 4.05
CA ARG A 202 4.70 29.12 3.04
C ARG A 202 5.93 28.21 3.14
N ASN A 203 6.46 27.83 1.97
CA ASN A 203 7.77 27.18 1.83
C ASN A 203 7.90 25.87 2.63
N TYR A 204 6.90 24.98 2.52
CA TYR A 204 6.90 23.62 3.05
C TYR A 204 6.68 22.62 1.91
N THR A 205 7.13 21.36 2.02
CA THR A 205 6.72 20.32 1.05
C THR A 205 5.20 20.12 1.07
N GLN A 206 4.61 20.08 2.26
CA GLN A 206 3.16 20.00 2.44
C GLN A 206 2.64 21.19 3.26
N GLY A 207 1.62 21.90 2.78
CA GLY A 207 1.05 23.02 3.53
C GLY A 207 0.33 22.57 4.81
N LEU A 208 -0.76 21.82 4.63
CA LEU A 208 -1.56 21.25 5.71
C LEU A 208 -1.77 19.74 5.50
N ARG A 209 -1.70 18.96 6.57
CA ARG A 209 -2.07 17.55 6.60
C ARG A 209 -3.09 17.34 7.70
N SER A 210 -4.31 16.91 7.36
CA SER A 210 -5.32 16.52 8.36
C SER A 210 -5.61 15.03 8.28
N ILE A 211 -5.62 14.35 9.42
CA ILE A 211 -5.99 12.94 9.54
C ILE A 211 -7.05 12.76 10.63
N GLY A 212 -8.12 12.04 10.29
CA GLY A 212 -9.14 11.58 11.23
C GLY A 212 -10.18 12.62 11.67
N ALA A 213 -9.94 13.91 11.40
CA ALA A 213 -10.90 14.98 11.53
C ALA A 213 -10.83 15.92 10.31
N THR A 214 -11.96 16.50 9.94
CA THR A 214 -12.02 17.57 8.92
C THR A 214 -11.80 18.92 9.59
N PRO A 215 -10.80 19.72 9.16
CA PRO A 215 -10.60 21.06 9.71
C PRO A 215 -11.61 22.05 9.13
N ASP A 216 -12.01 23.03 9.94
CA ASP A 216 -12.84 24.16 9.54
C ASP A 216 -11.92 25.28 9.03
N LEU A 217 -11.92 25.51 7.72
CA LEU A 217 -10.90 26.31 7.02
C LEU A 217 -11.54 27.47 6.23
N GLU A 218 -11.18 28.70 6.58
CA GLU A 218 -11.63 29.93 5.89
C GLU A 218 -10.43 30.76 5.42
N PHE A 219 -10.40 31.20 4.16
CA PHE A 219 -9.31 32.03 3.60
C PHE A 219 -7.89 31.52 3.92
N ILE A 220 -7.60 30.25 3.62
CA ILE A 220 -6.24 29.69 3.72
C ILE A 220 -5.47 29.96 2.43
N PHE A 221 -4.23 30.45 2.56
CA PHE A 221 -3.35 30.78 1.45
C PHE A 221 -2.07 29.96 1.52
N TYR A 222 -1.78 29.22 0.45
CA TYR A 222 -0.57 28.41 0.34
C TYR A 222 0.40 29.04 -0.67
N TYR A 223 1.68 29.10 -0.31
CA TYR A 223 2.73 29.66 -1.18
C TYR A 223 3.94 28.71 -1.21
N ASN A 224 4.44 28.40 -2.41
CA ASN A 224 5.60 27.52 -2.60
C ASN A 224 5.48 26.22 -1.79
N CYS A 225 4.34 25.53 -1.92
CA CYS A 225 4.10 24.21 -1.35
C CYS A 225 3.92 23.19 -2.47
N SER A 226 4.54 22.01 -2.36
CA SER A 226 4.42 20.94 -3.38
C SER A 226 3.02 20.31 -3.36
N THR A 227 2.49 20.09 -2.16
CA THR A 227 1.09 19.76 -1.90
C THR A 227 0.53 20.82 -0.96
N GLN A 228 -0.59 21.45 -1.30
CA GLN A 228 -1.21 22.46 -0.44
C GLN A 228 -1.88 21.82 0.77
N MET A 229 -2.72 20.80 0.55
CA MET A 229 -3.46 20.12 1.61
C MET A 229 -3.62 18.62 1.33
N THR A 230 -3.66 17.78 2.37
CA THR A 230 -4.30 16.44 2.29
C THR A 230 -5.37 16.30 3.38
N GLN A 231 -6.43 15.57 3.05
CA GLN A 231 -7.39 15.03 4.02
C GLN A 231 -7.28 13.50 4.02
N GLU A 232 -7.06 12.95 5.21
CA GLU A 232 -6.86 11.53 5.48
C GLU A 232 -7.79 11.07 6.61
N TRP A 233 -8.01 9.77 6.69
CA TRP A 233 -8.97 9.14 7.59
C TRP A 233 -8.40 7.84 8.15
N TRP A 234 -8.71 7.54 9.41
CA TRP A 234 -8.30 6.28 10.03
C TRP A 234 -9.09 5.10 9.48
N LEU A 235 -8.38 3.99 9.32
CA LEU A 235 -8.89 2.70 8.94
C LEU A 235 -8.65 1.70 10.07
N THR A 236 -9.73 1.14 10.59
CA THR A 236 -9.69 -0.10 11.36
C THR A 236 -10.00 -1.25 10.43
N PHE A 237 -9.34 -2.40 10.60
CA PHE A 237 -9.67 -3.62 9.88
C PHE A 237 -10.12 -4.67 10.88
N SER A 238 -11.35 -5.16 10.71
CA SER A 238 -12.02 -6.05 11.66
C SER A 238 -12.39 -7.36 10.97
N PRO A 239 -11.45 -8.32 10.88
CA PRO A 239 -11.67 -9.62 10.28
C PRO A 239 -12.37 -10.59 11.24
N PHE A 240 -13.41 -11.27 10.78
CA PHE A 240 -14.14 -12.29 11.54
C PHE A 240 -14.23 -13.61 10.78
N ASP A 241 -14.17 -14.73 11.49
CA ASP A 241 -14.47 -16.05 10.92
C ASP A 241 -15.98 -16.26 10.86
N ASN A 242 -16.52 -16.54 9.67
CA ASN A 242 -17.94 -16.83 9.43
C ASN A 242 -18.44 -18.03 10.24
N SER A 243 -17.58 -18.99 10.60
CA SER A 243 -17.99 -20.23 11.25
C SER A 243 -18.14 -20.11 12.77
N THR A 244 -17.31 -19.30 13.41
CA THR A 244 -17.30 -19.08 14.87
C THR A 244 -17.83 -17.71 15.30
N GLY A 245 -17.84 -16.72 14.41
CA GLY A 245 -18.12 -15.31 14.72
C GLY A 245 -16.99 -14.62 15.51
N LEU A 246 -15.83 -15.25 15.66
CA LEU A 246 -14.70 -14.73 16.42
C LEU A 246 -13.75 -13.90 15.54
N PRO A 247 -13.07 -12.88 16.11
CA PRO A 247 -12.09 -12.08 15.38
C PRO A 247 -10.84 -12.90 15.02
N ILE A 248 -10.30 -12.67 13.83
CA ILE A 248 -9.12 -13.38 13.31
C ILE A 248 -7.86 -12.51 13.50
N SER A 249 -6.89 -12.98 14.28
CA SER A 249 -5.60 -12.29 14.45
C SER A 249 -4.59 -12.64 13.36
N GLY A 250 -3.64 -11.74 13.08
CA GLY A 250 -2.46 -12.02 12.26
C GLY A 250 -2.54 -11.54 10.80
N PHE A 251 -3.61 -10.85 10.41
CA PHE A 251 -3.71 -10.21 9.10
C PHE A 251 -2.70 -9.07 8.94
N GLU A 252 -2.00 -9.05 7.81
CA GLU A 252 -1.24 -7.92 7.31
C GLU A 252 -2.15 -7.10 6.37
N VAL A 253 -2.44 -5.86 6.73
CA VAL A 253 -3.17 -4.90 5.89
C VAL A 253 -2.16 -4.13 5.06
N ARG A 254 -2.10 -4.40 3.75
CA ARG A 254 -1.18 -3.76 2.81
C ARG A 254 -1.92 -2.70 2.01
N GLN A 255 -1.36 -1.50 1.92
CA GLN A 255 -1.88 -0.41 1.10
C GLN A 255 -1.06 -0.29 -0.20
N TRP A 256 -1.76 -0.04 -1.30
CA TRP A 256 -1.19 -0.05 -2.65
C TRP A 256 -1.45 1.26 -3.38
N GLU A 257 -0.49 1.66 -4.21
CA GLU A 257 -0.60 2.71 -5.22
C GLU A 257 -0.30 2.05 -6.58
N ASN A 258 -1.36 1.69 -7.32
CA ASN A 258 -1.27 0.81 -8.48
C ASN A 258 -0.60 -0.53 -8.08
N GLU A 259 0.45 -0.95 -8.77
CA GLU A 259 1.18 -2.19 -8.50
C GLU A 259 2.23 -2.07 -7.36
N ARG A 260 2.38 -0.88 -6.76
CA ARG A 260 3.39 -0.62 -5.71
C ARG A 260 2.76 -0.65 -4.33
N MET A 261 3.27 -1.52 -3.46
CA MET A 261 2.96 -1.47 -2.03
C MET A 261 3.62 -0.23 -1.40
N ILE A 262 2.81 0.62 -0.75
CA ILE A 262 3.25 1.88 -0.12
C ILE A 262 3.37 1.80 1.40
N GLY A 263 2.92 0.68 1.99
CA GLY A 263 3.17 0.32 3.38
C GLY A 263 2.00 -0.42 4.01
N THR A 264 2.14 -0.71 5.31
CA THR A 264 1.09 -1.28 6.16
C THR A 264 0.54 -0.18 7.06
N TRP A 265 -0.33 0.67 6.52
CA TRP A 265 -0.86 1.85 7.20
C TRP A 265 -2.31 1.63 7.64
N ASN A 266 -2.66 2.20 8.78
CA ASN A 266 -4.02 2.23 9.33
C ASN A 266 -4.79 3.50 8.93
N TRP A 267 -4.49 4.10 7.78
CA TRP A 267 -5.15 5.31 7.29
C TRP A 267 -5.17 5.39 5.76
N ALA A 268 -6.06 6.23 5.24
CA ALA A 268 -6.29 6.44 3.81
C ALA A 268 -6.50 7.91 3.49
N LYS A 269 -6.02 8.34 2.32
CA LYS A 269 -6.25 9.68 1.78
C LYS A 269 -7.60 9.73 1.06
N GLU A 270 -8.45 10.71 1.39
CA GLU A 270 -9.68 11.02 0.63
C GLU A 270 -9.34 11.89 -0.59
N TYR A 271 -8.59 12.97 -0.34
CA TYR A 271 -8.18 13.92 -1.36
C TYR A 271 -6.90 14.65 -0.98
N GLU A 272 -6.25 15.22 -1.99
CA GLU A 272 -5.25 16.27 -1.84
C GLU A 272 -5.62 17.51 -2.66
N ILE A 273 -5.00 18.63 -2.31
CA ILE A 273 -4.96 19.84 -3.11
C ILE A 273 -3.51 20.01 -3.55
N ASP A 274 -3.27 19.97 -4.86
CA ASP A 274 -1.92 20.06 -5.42
C ASP A 274 -1.34 21.48 -5.31
N SER A 275 -0.08 21.66 -5.74
CA SER A 275 0.59 22.97 -5.76
C SER A 275 -0.15 24.06 -6.55
N PHE A 276 -1.02 23.70 -7.51
CA PHE A 276 -1.81 24.63 -8.32
C PHE A 276 -3.20 24.95 -7.74
N GLY A 277 -3.59 24.30 -6.63
CA GLY A 277 -4.90 24.46 -6.02
C GLY A 277 -5.98 23.52 -6.58
N GLN A 278 -5.60 22.51 -7.37
CA GLN A 278 -6.53 21.52 -7.91
C GLN A 278 -6.79 20.41 -6.87
N LYS A 279 -8.08 20.15 -6.56
CA LYS A 279 -8.48 19.00 -5.73
C LYS A 279 -8.38 17.70 -6.55
N ILE A 280 -7.53 16.78 -6.09
CA ILE A 280 -7.36 15.43 -6.60
C ILE A 280 -7.99 14.47 -5.58
N ASN A 281 -8.99 13.68 -6.01
CA ASN A 281 -9.61 12.68 -5.15
C ASN A 281 -8.86 11.35 -5.30
N HIS A 282 -8.68 10.64 -4.19
CA HIS A 282 -8.04 9.32 -4.18
C HIS A 282 -9.07 8.19 -4.01
N THR A 283 -8.71 7.05 -4.57
CA THR A 283 -9.29 5.74 -4.28
C THR A 283 -8.23 4.95 -3.52
N THR A 284 -8.62 4.29 -2.43
CA THR A 284 -7.72 3.47 -1.62
C THR A 284 -7.80 2.04 -2.10
N GLN A 285 -6.62 1.44 -2.36
CA GLN A 285 -6.47 0.03 -2.69
C GLN A 285 -5.75 -0.68 -1.54
N LEU A 286 -6.37 -1.73 -1.02
CA LEU A 286 -5.85 -2.55 0.08
C LEU A 286 -5.79 -4.01 -0.36
N SER A 287 -4.87 -4.78 0.25
CA SER A 287 -5.02 -6.23 0.35
C SER A 287 -4.88 -6.69 1.79
N PHE A 288 -5.71 -7.68 2.14
CA PHE A 288 -5.74 -8.32 3.45
C PHE A 288 -5.09 -9.69 3.33
N TYR A 289 -3.87 -9.81 3.82
CA TYR A 289 -3.08 -11.03 3.72
C TYR A 289 -3.00 -11.76 5.07
N LEU A 290 -3.29 -13.06 5.10
CA LEU A 290 -3.09 -13.91 6.27
C LEU A 290 -2.38 -15.21 5.85
N ASN A 291 -1.27 -15.55 6.52
CA ASN A 291 -0.59 -16.82 6.31
C ASN A 291 -1.04 -17.84 7.38
N LEU A 292 -1.56 -18.98 6.94
CA LEU A 292 -2.03 -20.09 7.79
C LEU A 292 -1.04 -21.28 7.78
N TYR A 293 0.15 -21.12 7.19
CA TYR A 293 1.19 -22.13 6.94
C TYR A 293 0.79 -23.25 5.97
N PHE A 294 -0.42 -23.81 6.04
CA PHE A 294 -0.97 -24.76 5.07
C PHE A 294 -1.57 -24.08 3.82
N GLY A 295 -1.91 -22.80 3.96
CA GLY A 295 -2.49 -21.95 2.92
C GLY A 295 -2.41 -20.49 3.32
N TYR A 296 -3.03 -19.61 2.54
CA TYR A 296 -3.08 -18.19 2.79
C TYR A 296 -4.38 -17.56 2.30
N ILE A 297 -4.75 -16.44 2.91
CA ILE A 297 -5.79 -15.54 2.41
C ILE A 297 -5.08 -14.37 1.75
N ASP A 298 -5.52 -13.97 0.57
CA ASP A 298 -5.17 -12.69 -0.03
C ASP A 298 -6.43 -12.13 -0.69
N LYS A 299 -7.02 -11.10 -0.07
CA LYS A 299 -8.28 -10.50 -0.50
C LYS A 299 -8.06 -9.02 -0.75
N SER A 300 -8.27 -8.60 -1.99
CA SER A 300 -8.22 -7.18 -2.36
C SER A 300 -9.49 -6.45 -1.93
N TRP A 301 -9.34 -5.16 -1.66
CA TRP A 301 -10.43 -4.21 -1.44
C TRP A 301 -10.07 -2.89 -2.10
N GLU A 302 -11.03 -2.30 -2.79
CA GLU A 302 -10.89 -0.99 -3.42
C GLU A 302 -12.11 -0.14 -3.12
N GLY A 303 -11.89 1.11 -2.70
CA GLY A 303 -12.97 2.02 -2.37
C GLY A 303 -12.51 3.43 -2.04
N ARG A 304 -13.47 4.34 -1.90
CA ARG A 304 -13.22 5.71 -1.44
C ARG A 304 -13.60 5.83 0.02
N ILE A 305 -12.72 6.48 0.80
CA ILE A 305 -12.88 6.71 2.23
C ILE A 305 -13.18 8.19 2.44
N PHE A 306 -14.23 8.51 3.20
CA PHE A 306 -14.72 9.88 3.43
C PHE A 306 -14.82 10.25 4.92
N GLU A 307 -14.59 9.28 5.80
CA GLU A 307 -14.63 9.39 7.26
C GLU A 307 -13.84 8.24 7.89
N ASN A 308 -13.59 8.29 9.20
CA ASN A 308 -12.97 7.17 9.92
C ASN A 308 -13.81 5.89 9.74
N THR A 309 -13.21 4.85 9.16
CA THR A 309 -13.96 3.68 8.65
C THR A 309 -13.46 2.40 9.31
N ASP A 310 -14.39 1.55 9.77
CA ASP A 310 -14.10 0.17 10.16
C ASP A 310 -14.43 -0.78 9.00
N LEU A 311 -13.39 -1.40 8.45
CA LEU A 311 -13.46 -2.35 7.35
C LEU A 311 -13.73 -3.76 7.92
N ILE A 312 -14.98 -3.99 8.27
CA ILE A 312 -15.47 -5.30 8.70
C ILE A 312 -15.45 -6.26 7.50
N GLN A 313 -14.73 -7.37 7.63
CA GLN A 313 -14.68 -8.44 6.62
C GLN A 313 -14.92 -9.79 7.31
N ASN A 314 -15.82 -10.58 6.76
CA ASN A 314 -16.00 -11.96 7.19
C ASN A 314 -15.29 -12.90 6.22
N PHE A 315 -14.63 -13.92 6.75
CA PHE A 315 -13.88 -14.94 6.00
C PHE A 315 -14.41 -16.33 6.35
N ASN A 316 -14.64 -17.17 5.34
CA ASN A 316 -14.93 -18.59 5.53
C ASN A 316 -13.60 -19.35 5.66
N LEU A 317 -13.18 -19.63 6.90
CA LEU A 317 -11.95 -20.40 7.18
C LEU A 317 -12.20 -21.90 7.37
N ASN A 318 -13.45 -22.35 7.26
CA ASN A 318 -13.82 -23.72 7.59
C ASN A 318 -13.38 -24.70 6.48
N HIS A 319 -12.14 -25.17 6.59
CA HIS A 319 -11.52 -26.13 5.67
C HIS A 319 -12.26 -27.48 5.61
N THR A 320 -13.13 -27.81 6.58
CA THR A 320 -13.98 -29.02 6.54
C THR A 320 -15.08 -28.97 5.48
N LEU A 321 -15.26 -27.82 4.83
CA LEU A 321 -16.21 -27.64 3.72
C LEU A 321 -15.63 -28.07 2.36
N ILE A 322 -14.34 -28.37 2.28
CA ILE A 322 -13.71 -28.90 1.06
C ILE A 322 -14.36 -30.25 0.72
N SER A 323 -14.68 -30.46 -0.56
CA SER A 323 -15.37 -31.68 -0.99
C SER A 323 -14.77 -32.28 -2.27
N LEU A 324 -15.08 -33.56 -2.50
CA LEU A 324 -14.72 -34.30 -3.70
C LEU A 324 -16.00 -34.69 -4.46
N ASP A 325 -16.07 -34.32 -5.73
CA ASP A 325 -17.17 -34.74 -6.61
C ASP A 325 -16.96 -36.17 -7.15
N TYR A 326 -18.01 -36.69 -7.82
CA TYR A 326 -18.04 -38.04 -8.34
C TYR A 326 -16.86 -38.34 -9.29
N PRO A 327 -16.05 -39.39 -9.01
CA PRO A 327 -14.85 -39.69 -9.77
C PRO A 327 -15.16 -40.32 -11.13
N ILE A 328 -14.38 -39.93 -12.13
CA ILE A 328 -14.38 -40.54 -13.46
C ILE A 328 -13.08 -41.35 -13.59
N ILE A 329 -13.20 -42.63 -13.98
CA ILE A 329 -12.05 -43.47 -14.30
C ILE A 329 -11.80 -43.36 -15.80
N PHE A 330 -10.56 -43.06 -16.18
CA PHE A 330 -10.08 -43.23 -17.54
C PHE A 330 -9.09 -44.39 -17.60
N VAL A 331 -9.12 -45.17 -18.68
CA VAL A 331 -8.21 -46.27 -18.98
C VAL A 331 -7.62 -46.00 -20.36
N ASP A 332 -6.30 -45.84 -20.45
CA ASP A 332 -5.58 -45.48 -21.69
C ASP A 332 -6.18 -44.27 -22.44
N ASN A 333 -6.67 -43.30 -21.65
CA ASN A 333 -7.36 -42.06 -22.04
C ASN A 333 -8.84 -42.18 -22.47
N GLU A 334 -9.44 -43.37 -22.46
CA GLU A 334 -10.89 -43.55 -22.69
C GLU A 334 -11.65 -43.65 -21.35
N VAL A 335 -12.91 -43.19 -21.31
CA VAL A 335 -13.73 -43.25 -20.09
C VAL A 335 -14.21 -44.68 -19.84
N LEU A 336 -13.95 -45.22 -18.65
CA LEU A 336 -14.40 -46.55 -18.26
C LEU A 336 -15.86 -46.54 -17.78
N GLU A 337 -16.75 -47.11 -18.60
CA GLU A 337 -18.17 -47.22 -18.28
C GLU A 337 -18.42 -48.22 -17.13
N MET A 338 -19.61 -48.16 -16.51
CA MET A 338 -19.94 -49.09 -15.43
C MET A 338 -20.05 -50.53 -15.93
N GLY A 339 -19.26 -51.42 -15.32
CA GLY A 339 -19.23 -52.85 -15.65
C GLY A 339 -18.14 -53.27 -16.62
N GLN A 340 -17.40 -52.33 -17.22
CA GLN A 340 -16.21 -52.62 -18.01
C GLN A 340 -15.01 -52.98 -17.09
N LYS A 341 -14.09 -53.81 -17.60
CA LYS A 341 -12.83 -54.14 -16.94
C LYS A 341 -11.69 -53.28 -17.51
N ALA A 342 -10.69 -52.95 -16.70
CA ALA A 342 -9.45 -52.35 -17.18
C ALA A 342 -8.46 -53.46 -17.59
N PRO A 343 -7.82 -53.39 -18.78
CA PRO A 343 -6.81 -54.35 -19.18
C PRO A 343 -5.61 -54.36 -18.21
N LYS A 344 -4.99 -55.52 -18.02
CA LYS A 344 -3.75 -55.58 -17.23
C LYS A 344 -2.65 -54.75 -17.90
N TRP A 345 -1.93 -53.97 -17.10
CA TRP A 345 -0.90 -52.99 -17.50
C TRP A 345 -1.38 -51.72 -18.20
N SER A 346 -2.69 -51.51 -18.38
CA SER A 346 -3.23 -50.22 -18.84
C SER A 346 -2.91 -49.07 -17.86
N ASN A 347 -2.85 -47.84 -18.35
CA ASN A 347 -2.77 -46.65 -17.51
C ASN A 347 -4.16 -46.23 -17.03
N VAL A 348 -4.40 -46.30 -15.72
CA VAL A 348 -5.66 -45.92 -15.07
C VAL A 348 -5.51 -44.55 -14.43
N ASN A 349 -6.26 -43.57 -14.94
CA ASN A 349 -6.33 -42.22 -14.37
C ASN A 349 -7.64 -42.06 -13.57
N PHE A 350 -7.52 -41.80 -12.27
CA PHE A 350 -8.66 -41.45 -11.42
C PHE A 350 -8.85 -39.93 -11.42
N SER A 351 -9.89 -39.44 -12.11
CA SER A 351 -10.17 -38.02 -12.24
C SER A 351 -11.25 -37.56 -11.26
N VAL A 352 -10.87 -36.71 -10.31
CA VAL A 352 -11.75 -36.10 -9.30
C VAL A 352 -11.81 -34.58 -9.50
N ILE A 353 -12.90 -33.94 -9.07
CA ILE A 353 -12.92 -32.49 -8.84
C ILE A 353 -12.75 -32.29 -7.33
N VAL A 354 -11.83 -31.39 -6.96
CA VAL A 354 -11.70 -30.89 -5.59
C VAL A 354 -12.33 -29.50 -5.54
N ASN A 355 -13.33 -29.33 -4.69
CA ASN A 355 -14.08 -28.07 -4.57
C ASN A 355 -13.65 -27.35 -3.28
N ASN A 356 -13.25 -26.09 -3.39
CA ASN A 356 -12.87 -25.24 -2.26
C ASN A 356 -13.84 -24.07 -2.09
N PRO A 357 -14.86 -24.17 -1.22
CA PRO A 357 -15.78 -23.08 -0.92
C PRO A 357 -15.27 -22.12 0.16
N THR A 358 -13.97 -22.15 0.50
CA THR A 358 -13.36 -21.32 1.55
C THR A 358 -12.63 -20.13 0.95
N ASP A 359 -12.35 -19.12 1.79
CA ASP A 359 -11.53 -17.96 1.41
C ASP A 359 -10.01 -18.23 1.50
N ILE A 360 -9.61 -19.50 1.72
CA ILE A 360 -8.22 -19.92 1.83
C ILE A 360 -7.73 -20.43 0.47
N ASN A 361 -6.57 -19.92 0.03
CA ASN A 361 -5.78 -20.47 -1.07
C ASN A 361 -4.79 -21.49 -0.49
N PHE A 362 -4.89 -22.76 -0.90
CA PHE A 362 -4.04 -23.83 -0.37
C PHE A 362 -2.79 -24.00 -1.23
N TYR A 363 -1.61 -23.93 -0.60
CA TYR A 363 -0.33 -24.05 -1.29
C TYR A 363 -0.15 -25.43 -1.92
N ASN A 364 -0.44 -26.49 -1.16
CA ASN A 364 -0.26 -27.88 -1.57
C ASN A 364 -1.35 -28.75 -0.94
N ILE A 365 -2.29 -29.25 -1.75
CA ILE A 365 -3.24 -30.29 -1.37
C ILE A 365 -2.78 -31.63 -1.96
N ASN A 366 -2.60 -32.62 -1.10
CA ASN A 366 -2.12 -33.96 -1.48
C ASN A 366 -3.30 -34.90 -1.76
N LEU A 367 -3.42 -35.33 -3.02
CA LEU A 367 -4.35 -36.38 -3.44
C LEU A 367 -3.61 -37.71 -3.52
N ASN A 368 -3.88 -38.60 -2.58
CA ASN A 368 -3.24 -39.91 -2.49
C ASN A 368 -4.16 -40.99 -3.07
N LEU A 369 -3.63 -41.82 -3.96
CA LEU A 369 -4.36 -42.97 -4.47
C LEU A 369 -4.48 -44.06 -3.41
N LEU A 370 -5.70 -44.59 -3.27
CA LEU A 370 -6.06 -45.72 -2.45
C LEU A 370 -6.45 -46.91 -3.32
N ILE A 371 -5.78 -48.05 -3.12
CA ILE A 371 -6.19 -49.33 -3.70
C ILE A 371 -6.47 -50.29 -2.55
N ASN A 372 -7.72 -50.76 -2.46
CA ASN A 372 -8.24 -51.55 -1.33
C ASN A 372 -7.98 -50.89 0.04
N GLY A 373 -7.96 -49.56 0.09
CA GLY A 373 -7.72 -48.76 1.30
C GLY A 373 -6.23 -48.55 1.65
N ASN A 374 -5.30 -49.16 0.92
CA ASN A 374 -3.86 -48.97 1.14
C ASN A 374 -3.34 -47.71 0.43
N LEU A 375 -2.36 -47.04 1.05
CA LEU A 375 -1.63 -45.89 0.51
C LEU A 375 -0.31 -46.32 -0.15
N GLY A 376 0.38 -45.38 -0.81
CA GLY A 376 1.74 -45.57 -1.33
C GLY A 376 1.83 -45.92 -2.82
N TYR A 377 0.73 -45.85 -3.56
CA TYR A 377 0.70 -46.14 -5.00
C TYR A 377 1.06 -44.93 -5.87
N SER A 378 0.46 -43.77 -5.59
CA SER A 378 0.58 -42.56 -6.39
C SER A 378 0.04 -41.37 -5.59
N THR A 379 0.67 -40.19 -5.75
CA THR A 379 0.25 -38.95 -5.09
C THR A 379 0.36 -37.81 -6.09
N THR A 380 -0.73 -37.05 -6.26
CA THR A 380 -0.75 -35.79 -7.03
C THR A 380 -0.85 -34.63 -6.05
N VAL A 381 -0.06 -33.57 -6.26
CA VAL A 381 -0.14 -32.33 -5.49
C VAL A 381 -0.81 -31.26 -6.35
N ILE A 382 -1.75 -30.51 -5.77
CA ILE A 382 -2.39 -29.36 -6.44
C ILE A 382 -2.30 -28.10 -5.59
N LEU A 383 -2.26 -26.94 -6.24
CA LEU A 383 -2.56 -25.64 -5.65
C LEU A 383 -4.04 -25.35 -5.90
N LEU A 384 -4.80 -25.07 -4.84
CA LEU A 384 -6.25 -24.91 -4.91
C LEU A 384 -6.65 -23.51 -4.41
N ASN A 385 -7.11 -22.67 -5.33
CA ASN A 385 -7.48 -21.29 -5.03
C ASN A 385 -8.75 -21.23 -4.15
N SER A 386 -8.94 -20.12 -3.45
CA SER A 386 -10.16 -19.80 -2.71
C SER A 386 -11.37 -19.70 -3.63
N ASN A 387 -12.53 -20.21 -3.20
CA ASN A 387 -13.79 -20.19 -3.93
C ASN A 387 -13.73 -20.77 -5.37
N ASP A 388 -12.84 -21.76 -5.60
CA ASP A 388 -12.54 -22.37 -6.90
C ASP A 388 -12.75 -23.90 -6.87
N SER A 389 -12.70 -24.56 -8.03
CA SER A 389 -12.93 -26.00 -8.18
C SER A 389 -12.05 -26.59 -9.27
N GLN A 390 -11.15 -27.51 -8.90
CA GLN A 390 -10.13 -28.03 -9.81
C GLN A 390 -10.33 -29.52 -10.09
N ARG A 391 -10.43 -29.87 -11.38
CA ARG A 391 -10.32 -31.27 -11.83
C ARG A 391 -8.86 -31.69 -11.87
N THR A 392 -8.53 -32.78 -11.20
CA THR A 392 -7.19 -33.35 -11.14
C THR A 392 -7.23 -34.87 -11.25
N ASN A 393 -6.10 -35.46 -11.66
CA ASN A 393 -5.98 -36.88 -11.92
C ASN A 393 -4.91 -37.50 -11.00
N VAL A 394 -5.17 -38.72 -10.53
CA VAL A 394 -4.14 -39.57 -9.91
C VAL A 394 -4.00 -40.84 -10.74
N SER A 395 -2.79 -41.09 -11.23
CA SER A 395 -2.50 -42.15 -12.21
C SER A 395 -1.91 -43.41 -11.56
N TRP A 396 -2.23 -44.58 -12.12
CA TRP A 396 -1.68 -45.88 -11.72
C TRP A 396 -1.69 -46.89 -12.88
N THR A 397 -0.62 -47.66 -13.01
CA THR A 397 -0.55 -48.79 -13.95
C THR A 397 -1.26 -50.02 -13.37
N ALA A 398 -2.24 -50.57 -14.10
CA ALA A 398 -3.08 -51.70 -13.71
C ALA A 398 -2.32 -53.03 -13.51
N SER A 399 -1.57 -53.09 -12.42
CA SER A 399 -0.54 -54.11 -12.13
C SER A 399 -1.05 -55.29 -11.29
N VAL A 400 -2.17 -55.09 -10.58
CA VAL A 400 -2.82 -56.09 -9.73
C VAL A 400 -4.10 -56.56 -10.41
N GLU A 401 -4.30 -57.88 -10.51
CA GLU A 401 -5.48 -58.47 -11.16
C GLU A 401 -6.69 -58.52 -10.21
N GLY A 402 -7.91 -58.51 -10.78
CA GLY A 402 -9.14 -58.78 -10.06
C GLY A 402 -9.91 -57.54 -9.57
N PRO A 403 -10.94 -57.75 -8.73
CA PRO A 403 -11.79 -56.68 -8.22
C PRO A 403 -11.10 -55.87 -7.12
N MET A 404 -11.19 -54.54 -7.18
CA MET A 404 -10.60 -53.64 -6.20
C MET A 404 -11.46 -52.40 -5.94
N SER A 405 -11.39 -51.91 -4.70
CA SER A 405 -11.84 -50.56 -4.36
C SER A 405 -10.75 -49.57 -4.71
N PHE A 406 -11.05 -48.66 -5.63
CA PHE A 406 -10.11 -47.70 -6.18
C PHE A 406 -10.60 -46.30 -5.81
N GLY A 407 -9.80 -45.53 -5.09
CA GLY A 407 -10.24 -44.25 -4.53
C GLY A 407 -9.13 -43.24 -4.39
N VAL A 408 -9.49 -42.01 -4.09
CA VAL A 408 -8.55 -40.93 -3.78
C VAL A 408 -8.88 -40.37 -2.40
N ARG A 409 -7.82 -40.19 -1.60
CA ARG A 409 -7.84 -39.51 -0.31
C ARG A 409 -7.22 -38.14 -0.44
N VAL A 410 -7.94 -37.12 0.00
CA VAL A 410 -7.40 -35.79 0.28
C VAL A 410 -7.21 -35.65 1.78
N VAL A 411 -6.08 -35.10 2.19
CA VAL A 411 -5.81 -34.70 3.57
C VAL A 411 -5.54 -33.21 3.57
N VAL A 412 -6.34 -32.46 4.34
CA VAL A 412 -6.11 -31.04 4.62
C VAL A 412 -5.56 -30.97 6.04
N ILE A 413 -4.29 -30.61 6.14
CA ILE A 413 -3.57 -30.52 7.42
C ILE A 413 -3.94 -29.18 8.05
N ASP A 414 -4.50 -29.22 9.26
CA ASP A 414 -4.73 -28.02 10.06
C ASP A 414 -3.65 -27.94 11.15
N TYR A 415 -2.87 -26.85 11.12
CA TYR A 415 -1.79 -26.60 12.08
C TYR A 415 -2.28 -25.86 13.34
N SER A 416 -3.58 -25.57 13.47
CA SER A 416 -4.15 -25.12 14.73
C SER A 416 -4.14 -26.26 15.75
N GLY A 417 -3.52 -26.03 16.91
CA GLY A 417 -3.03 -27.10 17.80
C GLY A 417 -4.08 -28.04 18.43
N ASP A 418 -5.36 -27.77 18.21
CA ASP A 418 -6.50 -28.52 18.78
C ASP A 418 -7.35 -29.26 17.73
N SER A 419 -7.09 -29.06 16.43
CA SER A 419 -7.85 -29.66 15.32
C SER A 419 -7.24 -30.96 14.79
N THR A 420 -8.08 -31.92 14.39
CA THR A 420 -7.64 -33.13 13.66
C THR A 420 -7.64 -32.89 12.16
N ASP A 421 -6.58 -33.32 11.46
CA ASP A 421 -6.48 -33.33 9.99
C ASP A 421 -7.79 -33.75 9.30
N TYR A 422 -8.34 -32.88 8.45
CA TYR A 422 -9.56 -33.19 7.72
C TYR A 422 -9.26 -34.10 6.54
N THR A 423 -9.74 -35.34 6.63
CA THR A 423 -9.53 -36.37 5.60
C THR A 423 -10.82 -36.67 4.85
N ILE A 424 -10.80 -36.41 3.54
CA ILE A 424 -11.88 -36.74 2.62
C ILE A 424 -11.45 -37.97 1.79
N SER A 425 -12.35 -38.88 1.45
CA SER A 425 -12.04 -39.95 0.50
C SER A 425 -13.24 -40.30 -0.36
N VAL A 426 -13.01 -40.44 -1.67
CA VAL A 426 -14.03 -40.90 -2.63
C VAL A 426 -13.54 -42.16 -3.31
N TYR A 427 -14.45 -43.12 -3.52
CA TYR A 427 -14.12 -44.44 -4.06
C TYR A 427 -15.02 -44.79 -5.24
N ARG A 428 -14.49 -45.62 -6.14
CA ARG A 428 -15.24 -46.35 -7.15
C ARG A 428 -14.74 -47.78 -7.20
N PHE A 429 -15.57 -48.69 -7.72
CA PHE A 429 -15.15 -50.05 -7.99
C PHE A 429 -14.43 -50.12 -9.34
N LEU A 430 -13.33 -50.87 -9.39
CA LEU A 430 -12.58 -51.19 -10.59
C LEU A 430 -12.33 -52.70 -10.62
N GLN A 431 -12.46 -53.33 -11.78
CA GLN A 431 -12.00 -54.70 -11.99
C GLN A 431 -10.90 -54.69 -13.04
N VAL A 432 -9.71 -55.15 -12.66
CA VAL A 432 -8.62 -55.38 -13.62
C VAL A 432 -8.75 -56.80 -14.16
N GLU A 433 -8.59 -56.94 -15.48
CA GLU A 433 -8.62 -58.24 -16.15
C GLU A 433 -7.62 -59.22 -15.53
N SER A 434 -8.06 -60.47 -15.34
CA SER A 434 -7.12 -61.53 -15.01
C SER A 434 -6.28 -61.92 -16.23
N SER A 435 -5.11 -62.51 -16.00
CA SER A 435 -4.30 -63.12 -17.07
C SER A 435 -4.99 -64.34 -17.73
N SER A 436 -6.16 -64.75 -17.25
CA SER A 436 -7.08 -65.68 -17.91
C SER A 436 -8.19 -64.99 -18.73
N ASP A 437 -8.63 -63.77 -18.38
CA ASP A 437 -9.62 -62.99 -19.13
C ASP A 437 -9.08 -62.60 -20.52
N SER A 438 -7.78 -62.36 -20.65
CA SER A 438 -7.09 -62.06 -21.91
C SER A 438 -7.05 -63.23 -22.92
N THR A 439 -7.82 -64.31 -22.68
CA THR A 439 -8.06 -65.39 -23.67
C THR A 439 -9.33 -65.18 -24.51
N GLY A 440 -9.89 -63.97 -24.47
CA GLY A 440 -10.95 -63.50 -25.36
C GLY A 440 -10.47 -63.17 -26.79
N GLN A 441 -10.37 -64.19 -27.65
CA GLN A 441 -10.26 -64.09 -29.11
C GLN A 441 -9.11 -63.25 -29.68
N SER A 442 -7.89 -63.81 -29.70
CA SER A 442 -7.11 -63.70 -30.94
C SER A 442 -7.75 -64.65 -31.96
N SER A 443 -8.51 -64.11 -32.91
CA SER A 443 -8.99 -64.88 -34.06
C SER A 443 -7.81 -65.19 -34.97
N GLY A 444 -7.08 -66.27 -34.65
CA GLY A 444 -6.01 -66.81 -35.47
C GLY A 444 -6.52 -66.96 -36.91
N SER A 445 -6.00 -66.13 -37.81
CA SER A 445 -6.72 -65.76 -39.02
C SER A 445 -6.98 -66.98 -39.90
N TRP A 446 -8.25 -67.36 -40.05
CA TRP A 446 -8.66 -68.54 -40.81
C TRP A 446 -8.19 -68.47 -42.26
N THR A 447 -7.99 -67.26 -42.79
CA THR A 447 -7.41 -67.00 -44.12
C THR A 447 -5.94 -67.43 -44.22
N ALA A 448 -5.14 -67.32 -43.16
CA ALA A 448 -3.74 -67.78 -43.15
C ALA A 448 -3.67 -69.32 -43.16
N LEU A 449 -4.54 -69.98 -42.40
CA LEU A 449 -4.63 -71.44 -42.38
C LEU A 449 -5.18 -72.00 -43.70
N LEU A 450 -6.14 -71.30 -44.32
CA LEU A 450 -6.66 -71.61 -45.65
C LEU A 450 -5.61 -71.36 -46.74
N ALA A 451 -4.80 -70.30 -46.64
CA ALA A 451 -3.68 -70.07 -47.56
C ALA A 451 -2.62 -71.20 -47.48
N ILE A 452 -2.29 -71.67 -46.28
CA ILE A 452 -1.41 -72.83 -46.09
C ILE A 452 -2.04 -74.10 -46.69
N PHE A 453 -3.35 -74.32 -46.52
CA PHE A 453 -4.05 -75.46 -47.13
C PHE A 453 -4.05 -75.40 -48.67
N VAL A 454 -4.26 -74.23 -49.26
CA VAL A 454 -4.19 -74.04 -50.73
C VAL A 454 -2.77 -74.26 -51.25
N LEU A 455 -1.75 -73.79 -50.51
CA LEU A 455 -0.35 -73.94 -50.89
C LEU A 455 0.11 -75.40 -50.77
N MET A 456 -0.28 -76.11 -49.70
CA MET A 456 -0.08 -77.57 -49.59
C MET A 456 -0.84 -78.33 -50.68
N GLY A 457 -2.08 -77.93 -51.01
CA GLY A 457 -2.85 -78.51 -52.12
C GLY A 457 -2.15 -78.35 -53.48
N LEU A 458 -1.57 -77.18 -53.76
CA LEU A 458 -0.75 -76.93 -54.95
C LEU A 458 0.53 -77.77 -54.96
N CYS A 459 1.24 -77.89 -53.83
CA CYS A 459 2.42 -78.77 -53.73
C CYS A 459 2.06 -80.25 -53.94
N CYS A 460 0.95 -80.73 -53.36
CA CYS A 460 0.46 -82.08 -53.60
C CYS A 460 0.03 -82.30 -55.07
N TYR A 461 -0.58 -81.30 -55.71
CA TYR A 461 -0.95 -81.36 -57.12
C TYR A 461 0.28 -81.48 -58.02
N ILE A 462 1.30 -80.62 -57.82
CA ILE A 462 2.55 -80.63 -58.60
C ILE A 462 3.31 -81.97 -58.46
N ILE A 463 3.30 -82.57 -57.27
CA ILE A 463 3.90 -83.90 -57.03
C ILE A 463 3.07 -85.03 -57.65
N TYR A 464 1.74 -84.88 -57.74
CA TYR A 464 0.84 -85.90 -58.28
C TYR A 464 0.73 -85.89 -59.81
N THR A 465 0.81 -84.72 -60.46
CA THR A 465 0.70 -84.58 -61.92
C THR A 465 2.06 -84.56 -62.61
N GLY A 466 2.93 -85.52 -62.27
CA GLY A 466 4.34 -85.57 -62.69
C GLY A 466 4.56 -85.18 -64.16
N MET A 467 5.25 -84.05 -64.36
CA MET A 467 5.69 -83.56 -65.67
C MET A 467 7.16 -83.92 -65.87
N GLU A 468 7.40 -85.11 -66.42
CA GLU A 468 8.70 -85.51 -66.98
C GLU A 468 8.71 -85.24 -68.50
N GLU A 469 9.74 -84.48 -68.94
CA GLU A 469 10.48 -84.64 -70.22
C GLU A 469 9.73 -84.40 -71.58
N GLU A 470 10.36 -84.01 -72.72
CA GLU A 470 11.79 -83.96 -73.11
C GLU A 470 12.07 -82.98 -74.32
N THR A 471 13.27 -82.35 -74.34
CA THR A 471 14.19 -81.89 -75.44
C THR A 471 13.72 -81.37 -76.84
N LEU A 472 14.37 -80.37 -77.52
CA LEU A 472 15.67 -80.48 -78.25
C LEU A 472 16.24 -79.14 -78.85
N THR A 473 17.58 -78.94 -78.74
CA THR A 473 18.53 -78.22 -79.67
C THR A 473 18.43 -76.68 -79.89
N SER A 474 19.49 -75.88 -80.17
CA SER A 474 20.87 -76.13 -80.70
C SER A 474 21.92 -75.02 -80.34
N SER A 475 23.19 -75.41 -80.09
CA SER A 475 24.50 -74.69 -80.34
C SER A 475 24.76 -73.30 -79.70
N SER A 476 25.99 -72.89 -79.29
CA SER A 476 27.37 -73.36 -79.55
C SER A 476 28.38 -73.03 -78.41
N LYS A 477 29.62 -73.57 -78.52
CA LYS A 477 30.86 -73.39 -77.69
C LYS A 477 31.26 -71.90 -77.48
N GLU A 478 32.13 -71.46 -76.55
CA GLU A 478 33.47 -71.96 -76.10
C GLU A 478 33.81 -71.56 -74.63
N ILE A 479 34.42 -72.44 -73.81
CA ILE A 479 35.85 -72.49 -73.32
C ILE A 479 36.13 -71.65 -72.04
N ILE A 480 37.10 -72.13 -71.23
CA ILE A 480 37.39 -71.82 -69.80
C ILE A 480 38.77 -71.14 -69.64
N SER A 481 39.04 -70.60 -68.43
CA SER A 481 40.36 -70.25 -67.79
C SER A 481 41.10 -69.04 -68.36
N GLU A 482 41.23 -67.96 -67.56
CA GLU A 482 42.42 -67.55 -66.75
C GLU A 482 43.07 -66.32 -67.45
N ASP A 483 43.66 -65.31 -66.80
CA ASP A 483 44.17 -65.16 -65.43
C ASP A 483 44.16 -63.67 -64.96
N GLU A 484 44.74 -63.40 -63.78
CA GLU A 484 45.22 -62.11 -63.17
C GLU A 484 45.48 -60.91 -64.13
N ASP A 485 45.34 -59.61 -63.77
CA ASP A 485 46.01 -58.97 -62.62
C ASP A 485 45.67 -57.45 -62.40
N LEU A 486 45.85 -56.98 -61.15
CA LEU A 486 46.32 -55.64 -60.67
C LEU A 486 45.63 -54.25 -60.87
N ARG A 487 45.73 -53.45 -59.76
CA ARG A 487 45.84 -51.96 -59.57
C ARG A 487 44.57 -51.07 -59.50
N GLU A 488 44.30 -50.42 -58.35
CA GLU A 488 44.67 -49.03 -57.90
C GLU A 488 43.84 -47.91 -58.61
N ILE A 489 43.42 -46.75 -58.07
CA ILE A 489 43.54 -45.97 -56.80
C ILE A 489 42.47 -44.83 -56.86
N ALA A 490 42.03 -44.05 -55.86
CA ALA A 490 41.72 -44.16 -54.41
C ALA A 490 41.24 -42.76 -53.89
N ILE A 491 40.77 -42.63 -52.63
CA ILE A 491 40.59 -41.36 -51.83
C ILE A 491 39.36 -40.50 -52.26
N SER A 492 38.58 -39.81 -51.42
CA SER A 492 38.57 -39.41 -49.98
C SER A 492 37.17 -39.69 -49.32
N GLU A 493 36.68 -39.16 -48.17
CA GLU A 493 37.16 -38.22 -47.12
C GLU A 493 36.44 -38.44 -45.74
N GLU A 494 36.99 -37.77 -44.72
CA GLU A 494 36.56 -37.33 -43.36
C GLU A 494 35.07 -37.01 -43.06
N ILE A 495 34.55 -36.80 -41.82
CA ILE A 495 34.91 -36.87 -40.37
C ILE A 495 33.51 -36.95 -39.66
N GLY A 496 33.22 -37.62 -38.54
CA GLY A 496 33.91 -37.76 -37.25
C GLY A 496 33.14 -36.94 -36.20
N ASP A 497 32.82 -37.52 -35.04
CA ASP A 497 32.66 -36.77 -33.77
C ASP A 497 32.69 -37.70 -32.56
N GLU A 498 33.20 -37.18 -31.45
CA GLU A 498 33.66 -37.95 -30.29
C GLU A 498 32.66 -37.92 -29.12
N LYS A 499 33.02 -38.57 -28.01
CA LYS A 499 32.26 -38.55 -26.75
C LYS A 499 32.35 -37.17 -26.09
N ASP A 500 31.52 -36.96 -25.07
CA ASP A 500 32.11 -36.70 -23.76
C ASP A 500 31.25 -37.22 -22.59
N LEU A 501 31.91 -37.41 -21.45
CA LEU A 501 31.40 -37.93 -20.19
C LEU A 501 31.90 -37.02 -19.04
N GLU A 502 31.03 -36.21 -18.47
CA GLU A 502 31.00 -35.84 -17.04
C GLU A 502 29.65 -35.18 -16.66
#